data_AF-A0A7S3S469-F1
#
_entry.id   AF-A0A7S3S469-F1
#
_cell.length_a   1.000
_cell.length_b   1.000
_cell.length_c   1.000
_cell.angle_alpha   90.00
_cell.angle_beta   90.00
_cell.angle_gamma   90.00
#
_symmetry.space_group_name_H-M   'P 1'
#
loop_
_entity.id
_entity.type
_entity.pdbx_description
1 polymer ?
#
loop_
_entity_poly.entity_id
_entity_poly.type
_entity_poly.pdbx_seq_one_letter_code
_entity_poly.pdbx_strand_id
1 'polypeptide(L)'
;VARRSTRSRQGVMTATATTVLFDSARLRITDVRLPPGASLDHRHEYPTLRWQVEEGNERSVLRPAQASAASVCDAGQSCVAELPPAERVADKRVTWAEAGSGLTVCNAGEGEWRQVCWEFKQRPRRSEAEVRALLSSAIYTTCVGTDLLFENEYCRAWDFYLPPGGGDAGEPHHHVLDYAFVYVAKGRLLGSHHDGSPGLFDSVNEDGDVSWFDIPDGAGADPAF
;
A
#
# COMPACT_ATOMS: atom_id res chain seq x y z
N VAL A 1 54.29 -21.02 -7.07
CA VAL A 1 53.40 -19.93 -6.57
C VAL A 1 52.27 -19.75 -7.58
N ALA A 2 51.12 -20.39 -7.35
CA ALA A 2 49.99 -20.37 -8.28
C ALA A 2 49.05 -19.19 -7.94
N ARG A 3 48.87 -18.25 -8.88
CA ARG A 3 47.96 -17.11 -8.75
C ARG A 3 46.53 -17.59 -8.99
N ARG A 4 45.67 -17.58 -7.96
CA ARG A 4 44.22 -17.74 -8.11
C ARG A 4 43.64 -16.47 -8.74
N SER A 5 43.11 -16.62 -9.94
CA SER A 5 42.28 -15.60 -10.60
C SER A 5 40.90 -15.61 -9.95
N THR A 6 40.58 -14.53 -9.24
CA THR A 6 39.22 -14.24 -8.77
C THR A 6 38.38 -13.79 -9.97
N ARG A 7 37.49 -14.66 -10.46
CA ARG A 7 36.46 -14.26 -11.42
C ARG A 7 35.53 -13.26 -10.74
N SER A 8 35.61 -12.01 -11.17
CA SER A 8 34.59 -11.00 -10.90
C SER A 8 33.25 -11.52 -11.41
N ARG A 9 32.30 -11.78 -10.50
CA ARG A 9 30.90 -12.00 -10.88
C ARG A 9 30.39 -10.66 -11.41
N GLN A 10 30.22 -10.54 -12.72
CA GLN A 10 29.38 -9.50 -13.30
C GLN A 10 27.95 -9.74 -12.78
N GLY A 11 27.59 -9.01 -11.71
CA GLY A 11 26.25 -9.03 -11.16
C GLY A 11 25.29 -8.42 -12.17
N VAL A 12 24.25 -9.17 -12.52
CA VAL A 12 23.08 -8.63 -13.21
C VAL A 12 22.48 -7.60 -12.25
N MET A 13 22.52 -6.32 -12.60
CA MET A 13 21.81 -5.30 -11.82
C MET A 13 20.31 -5.53 -12.02
N THR A 14 19.67 -6.14 -11.03
CA THR A 14 18.21 -6.28 -11.01
C THR A 14 17.62 -4.87 -10.95
N ALA A 15 16.86 -4.48 -11.96
CA ALA A 15 16.26 -3.15 -12.03
C ALA A 15 15.27 -2.97 -10.88
N THR A 16 15.26 -1.77 -10.28
CA THR A 16 14.16 -1.32 -9.43
C THR A 16 12.85 -1.48 -10.19
N ALA A 17 11.88 -2.20 -9.61
CA ALA A 17 10.59 -2.44 -10.24
C ALA A 17 9.53 -1.63 -9.51
N THR A 18 8.97 -0.63 -10.20
CA THR A 18 7.71 0.00 -9.83
C THR A 18 6.66 -0.43 -10.83
N THR A 19 5.65 -1.13 -10.36
CA THR A 19 4.53 -1.62 -11.18
C THR A 19 3.27 -0.87 -10.80
N VAL A 20 2.55 -0.33 -11.78
CA VAL A 20 1.22 0.22 -11.55
C VAL A 20 0.23 -0.94 -11.53
N LEU A 21 -0.37 -1.21 -10.37
CA LEU A 21 -1.35 -2.27 -10.19
C LEU A 21 -2.76 -1.81 -10.60
N PHE A 22 -3.08 -0.55 -10.32
CA PHE A 22 -4.37 0.05 -10.65
C PHE A 22 -4.21 1.55 -10.88
N ASP A 23 -4.93 2.10 -11.86
CA ASP A 23 -4.95 3.53 -12.13
C ASP A 23 -6.35 3.96 -12.60
N SER A 24 -6.97 4.85 -11.83
CA SER A 24 -8.20 5.54 -12.17
C SER A 24 -8.03 7.06 -12.07
N ALA A 25 -9.11 7.79 -12.36
CA ALA A 25 -9.16 9.23 -12.16
C ALA A 25 -9.04 9.66 -10.68
N ARG A 26 -9.33 8.75 -9.72
CA ARG A 26 -9.36 9.03 -8.28
C ARG A 26 -8.14 8.49 -7.53
N LEU A 27 -7.64 7.33 -7.96
CA LEU A 27 -6.68 6.54 -7.20
C LEU A 27 -5.67 5.91 -8.14
N ARG A 28 -4.39 5.91 -7.76
CA ARG A 28 -3.38 5.00 -8.33
C ARG A 28 -2.84 4.11 -7.24
N ILE A 29 -2.67 2.83 -7.54
CA ILE A 29 -2.03 1.86 -6.67
C ILE A 29 -0.78 1.34 -7.36
N THR A 30 0.36 1.40 -6.68
CA THR A 30 1.64 0.91 -7.19
C THR A 30 2.30 -0.08 -6.23
N ASP A 31 2.96 -1.09 -6.79
CA ASP A 31 3.85 -2.01 -6.07
C ASP A 31 5.30 -1.58 -6.34
N VAL A 32 6.03 -1.25 -5.28
CA VAL A 32 7.43 -0.83 -5.33
C VAL A 32 8.28 -1.93 -4.72
N ARG A 33 9.20 -2.48 -5.52
CA ARG A 33 10.14 -3.51 -5.10
C ARG A 33 11.58 -3.08 -5.32
N LEU A 34 12.38 -3.17 -4.27
CA LEU A 34 13.80 -2.83 -4.27
C LEU A 34 14.62 -4.09 -3.94
N PRO A 35 15.49 -4.54 -4.84
CA PRO A 35 16.46 -5.58 -4.49
C PRO A 35 17.46 -5.05 -3.45
N PRO A 36 18.21 -5.94 -2.76
CA PRO A 36 19.23 -5.55 -1.79
C PRO A 36 20.19 -4.49 -2.32
N GLY A 37 20.34 -3.38 -1.58
CA GLY A 37 21.22 -2.26 -1.92
C GLY A 37 20.68 -1.29 -2.98
N ALA A 38 19.50 -1.55 -3.57
CA ALA A 38 18.87 -0.59 -4.48
C ALA A 38 18.22 0.56 -3.72
N SER A 39 18.08 1.69 -4.42
CA SER A 39 17.47 2.90 -3.90
C SER A 39 16.43 3.45 -4.87
N LEU A 40 15.46 4.16 -4.31
CA LEU A 40 14.46 4.94 -5.01
C LEU A 40 14.47 6.36 -4.45
N ASP A 41 14.51 7.35 -5.35
CA ASP A 41 14.18 8.73 -5.02
C ASP A 41 12.90 9.11 -5.77
N HIS A 42 11.88 9.50 -5.02
CA HIS A 42 10.55 9.76 -5.53
C HIS A 42 9.99 11.04 -4.93
N ARG A 43 9.21 11.78 -5.72
CA ARG A 43 8.44 12.92 -5.24
C ARG A 43 6.96 12.63 -5.42
N HIS A 44 6.24 12.63 -4.31
CA HIS A 44 4.81 12.35 -4.30
C HIS A 44 4.06 13.50 -4.96
N GLU A 45 3.41 13.25 -6.09
CA GLU A 45 2.56 14.26 -6.74
C GLU A 45 1.26 14.46 -5.94
N TYR A 46 0.76 13.38 -5.35
CA TYR A 46 -0.50 13.32 -4.63
C TYR A 46 -0.28 12.91 -3.16
N PRO A 47 -1.25 13.15 -2.25
CA PRO A 47 -1.23 12.53 -0.94
C PRO A 47 -1.16 11.01 -1.11
N THR A 48 -0.28 10.37 -0.35
CA THR A 48 0.05 8.95 -0.58
C THR A 48 0.05 8.17 0.73
N LEU A 49 -0.76 7.12 0.79
CA LEU A 49 -0.65 6.07 1.79
C LEU A 49 0.40 5.06 1.34
N ARG A 50 1.28 4.61 2.23
CA ARG A 50 2.32 3.63 1.93
C ARG A 50 2.29 2.51 2.96
N TRP A 51 2.21 1.28 2.48
CA TRP A 51 2.16 0.08 3.31
C TRP A 51 3.40 -0.78 3.07
N GLN A 52 4.19 -0.97 4.11
CA GLN A 52 5.29 -1.92 4.09
C GLN A 52 4.73 -3.36 4.03
N VAL A 53 5.09 -4.07 2.98
CA VAL A 53 4.74 -5.49 2.80
C VAL A 53 5.94 -6.32 3.26
N GLU A 54 5.71 -7.15 4.28
CA GLU A 54 6.75 -7.93 4.96
C GLU A 54 7.77 -7.06 5.71
N GLU A 55 8.46 -7.69 6.66
CA GLU A 55 9.49 -7.02 7.41
C GLU A 55 10.72 -6.74 6.54
N GLY A 56 11.28 -5.54 6.66
CA GLY A 56 12.45 -5.12 5.90
C GLY A 56 13.47 -4.34 6.72
N ASN A 57 14.64 -4.10 6.13
CA ASN A 57 15.61 -3.14 6.64
C ASN A 57 15.80 -2.05 5.60
N GLU A 58 15.52 -0.81 5.97
CA GLU A 58 15.60 0.32 5.05
C GLU A 58 16.43 1.46 5.63
N ARG A 59 16.99 2.29 4.75
CA ARG A 59 17.41 3.65 5.09
C ARG A 59 16.51 4.59 4.33
N SER A 60 15.64 5.31 5.03
CA SER A 60 14.70 6.22 4.38
C SER A 60 14.76 7.62 4.95
N VAL A 61 14.50 8.60 4.10
CA VAL A 61 14.32 10.00 4.46
C VAL A 61 13.07 10.50 3.76
N LEU A 62 12.07 10.86 4.54
CA LEU A 62 10.92 11.62 4.07
C LEU A 62 11.23 13.11 4.19
N ARG A 63 11.29 13.79 3.05
CA ARG A 63 11.53 15.23 2.92
C ARG A 63 10.19 15.96 2.84
N PRO A 64 9.89 16.92 3.74
CA PRO A 64 8.64 17.68 3.69
C PRO A 64 8.47 18.42 2.37
N ALA A 65 7.22 18.63 1.95
CA ALA A 65 6.88 19.33 0.69
C ALA A 65 7.45 20.76 0.60
N GLN A 66 7.69 21.42 1.74
CA GLN A 66 8.17 22.80 1.84
C GLN A 66 9.70 22.93 1.96
N ALA A 67 10.46 21.83 1.95
CA ALA A 67 11.91 21.91 1.83
C ALA A 67 12.24 22.45 0.44
N SER A 68 12.40 23.77 0.34
CA SER A 68 12.65 24.48 -0.92
C SER A 68 13.74 23.76 -1.70
N ALA A 69 13.51 23.55 -2.99
CA ALA A 69 14.44 22.96 -3.96
C ALA A 69 15.76 23.76 -4.16
N ALA A 70 16.08 24.67 -3.24
CA ALA A 70 17.19 25.61 -3.31
C ALA A 70 18.55 25.01 -2.92
N SER A 71 18.64 23.74 -2.54
CA SER A 71 19.92 23.02 -2.61
C SER A 71 20.08 22.44 -4.01
N VAL A 72 20.16 23.32 -5.01
CA VAL A 72 20.74 22.98 -6.30
C VAL A 72 22.19 22.67 -6.02
N CYS A 73 22.51 21.38 -5.94
CA CYS A 73 23.87 20.93 -5.84
C CYS A 73 24.57 21.34 -7.12
N ASP A 74 25.69 22.04 -6.97
CA ASP A 74 26.56 22.40 -8.09
C ASP A 74 26.76 21.16 -8.97
N ALA A 75 26.52 21.32 -10.27
CA ALA A 75 26.42 20.24 -11.23
C ALA A 75 27.71 19.40 -11.24
N GLY A 76 27.70 18.28 -10.52
CA GLY A 76 28.83 17.35 -10.47
C GLY A 76 29.08 16.68 -9.12
N GLN A 77 28.55 17.21 -8.02
CA GLN A 77 28.68 16.55 -6.72
C GLN A 77 27.35 15.93 -6.32
N SER A 78 27.32 14.59 -6.32
CA SER A 78 26.20 13.79 -5.82
C SER A 78 26.01 14.07 -4.32
N CYS A 79 25.26 15.11 -4.02
CA CYS A 79 24.78 15.50 -2.71
C CYS A 79 23.67 14.55 -2.25
N VAL A 80 23.90 13.23 -2.36
CA VAL A 80 23.12 12.31 -1.54
C VAL A 80 23.55 12.62 -0.13
N ALA A 81 22.78 13.46 0.55
CA ALA A 81 22.89 13.61 1.99
C ALA A 81 22.99 12.18 2.56
N GLU A 82 23.98 11.93 3.40
CA GLU A 82 24.16 10.60 3.98
C GLU A 82 22.82 10.15 4.55
N LEU A 83 22.28 9.06 4.00
CA LEU A 83 21.05 8.49 4.52
C LEU A 83 21.27 8.11 5.99
N PRO A 84 20.24 8.24 6.84
CA PRO A 84 20.34 7.83 8.23
C PRO A 84 20.75 6.35 8.32
N PRO A 85 21.21 5.89 9.50
CA PRO A 85 21.42 4.48 9.76
C PRO A 85 20.20 3.65 9.37
N ALA A 86 20.43 2.39 8.98
CA ALA A 86 19.35 1.50 8.62
C ALA A 86 18.40 1.30 9.80
N GLU A 87 17.11 1.47 9.54
CA GLU A 87 16.03 1.18 10.47
C GLU A 87 15.34 -0.12 10.02
N ARG A 88 15.00 -0.96 10.98
CA ARG A 88 14.13 -2.11 10.75
C ARG A 88 12.70 -1.61 10.58
N VAL A 89 12.09 -1.88 9.44
CA VAL A 89 10.69 -1.55 9.17
C VAL A 89 9.86 -2.80 9.42
N ALA A 90 8.94 -2.70 10.38
CA ALA A 90 8.04 -3.79 10.68
C ALA A 90 7.11 -4.08 9.50
N ASP A 91 6.78 -5.36 9.33
CA ASP A 91 5.64 -5.78 8.51
C ASP A 91 4.38 -4.99 8.91
N LYS A 92 3.56 -4.68 7.90
CA LYS A 92 2.32 -3.91 8.04
C LYS A 92 2.47 -2.47 8.52
N ARG A 93 3.68 -1.92 8.60
CA ARG A 93 3.87 -0.51 8.90
C ARG A 93 3.21 0.33 7.80
N VAL A 94 2.28 1.19 8.20
CA VAL A 94 1.66 2.18 7.32
C VAL A 94 2.25 3.55 7.59
N THR A 95 2.56 4.29 6.54
CA THR A 95 3.04 5.68 6.62
C THR A 95 2.27 6.56 5.64
N TRP A 96 2.17 7.84 5.96
CA TRP A 96 1.51 8.85 5.13
C TRP A 96 2.54 9.83 4.59
N ALA A 97 2.38 10.21 3.32
CA ALA A 97 3.19 11.23 2.67
C ALA A 97 2.29 12.31 2.06
N GLU A 98 2.57 13.57 2.40
CA GLU A 98 1.85 14.71 1.86
C GLU A 98 2.18 14.93 0.37
N ALA A 99 1.24 15.50 -0.37
CA ALA A 99 1.49 15.95 -1.74
C ALA A 99 2.69 16.91 -1.79
N GLY A 100 3.58 16.70 -2.77
CA GLY A 100 4.80 17.47 -2.98
C GLY A 100 5.99 17.03 -2.11
N SER A 101 5.79 16.14 -1.13
CA SER A 101 6.89 15.58 -0.31
C SER A 101 7.79 14.67 -1.13
N GLY A 102 9.06 14.59 -0.74
CA GLY A 102 10.05 13.69 -1.34
C GLY A 102 10.31 12.49 -0.45
N LEU A 103 10.53 11.31 -1.03
CA LEU A 103 10.99 10.11 -0.36
C LEU A 103 12.27 9.65 -1.04
N THR A 104 13.33 9.49 -0.24
CA THR A 104 14.46 8.65 -0.64
C THR A 104 14.45 7.42 0.24
N VAL A 105 14.44 6.24 -0.36
CA VAL A 105 14.52 4.95 0.33
C VAL A 105 15.62 4.10 -0.29
N CYS A 106 16.37 3.41 0.55
CA CYS A 106 17.36 2.42 0.16
C CYS A 106 17.07 1.13 0.92
N ASN A 107 17.00 0.01 0.20
CA ASN A 107 16.92 -1.31 0.81
C ASN A 107 18.30 -1.67 1.39
N ALA A 108 18.41 -1.64 2.72
CA ALA A 108 19.63 -1.98 3.44
C ALA A 108 19.64 -3.45 3.93
N GLY A 109 18.60 -4.22 3.60
CA GLY A 109 18.48 -5.63 3.95
C GLY A 109 19.09 -6.58 2.92
N GLU A 110 18.99 -7.87 3.22
CA GLU A 110 19.44 -8.97 2.34
C GLU A 110 18.33 -9.52 1.43
N GLY A 111 17.07 -9.22 1.74
CA GLY A 111 15.89 -9.61 0.97
C GLY A 111 15.35 -8.50 0.08
N GLU A 112 14.32 -8.80 -0.71
CA GLU A 112 13.55 -7.78 -1.43
C GLU A 112 12.82 -6.90 -0.40
N TRP A 113 12.90 -5.59 -0.58
CA TRP A 113 12.06 -4.64 0.15
C TRP A 113 10.86 -4.32 -0.72
N ARG A 114 9.66 -4.38 -0.15
CA ARG A 114 8.41 -4.20 -0.87
C ARG A 114 7.48 -3.22 -0.16
N GLN A 115 6.86 -2.34 -0.93
CA GLN A 115 5.86 -1.40 -0.45
C GLN A 115 4.75 -1.22 -1.48
N VAL A 116 3.50 -1.24 -1.02
CA VAL A 116 2.35 -0.83 -1.83
C VAL A 116 2.00 0.62 -1.50
N CYS A 117 1.79 1.43 -2.53
CA CYS A 117 1.45 2.85 -2.39
C CYS A 117 0.08 3.14 -3.00
N TRP A 118 -0.73 3.95 -2.33
CA TRP A 118 -2.01 4.46 -2.82
C TRP A 118 -1.91 5.98 -2.95
N GLU A 119 -1.89 6.47 -4.18
CA GLU A 119 -1.87 7.90 -4.51
C GLU A 119 -3.29 8.42 -4.73
N PHE A 120 -3.74 9.35 -3.89
CA PHE A 120 -5.08 9.92 -3.93
C PHE A 120 -5.13 11.15 -4.84
N LYS A 121 -5.55 10.94 -6.10
CA LYS A 121 -5.53 11.99 -7.14
C LYS A 121 -6.59 13.07 -6.97
N GLN A 122 -7.57 12.82 -6.11
CA GLN A 122 -8.67 13.72 -5.82
C GLN A 122 -8.85 13.85 -4.31
N ARG A 123 -9.47 14.96 -3.90
CA ARG A 123 -9.89 15.13 -2.50
C ARG A 123 -10.96 14.11 -2.12
N PRO A 124 -11.12 13.82 -0.82
CA PRO A 124 -12.21 12.97 -0.34
C PRO A 124 -13.56 13.47 -0.87
N ARG A 125 -14.37 12.54 -1.40
CA ARG A 125 -15.70 12.84 -1.93
C ARG A 125 -16.69 13.27 -0.84
N ARG A 126 -16.44 12.82 0.39
CA ARG A 126 -17.33 12.95 1.54
C ARG A 126 -16.56 13.60 2.68
N SER A 127 -17.24 14.46 3.45
CA SER A 127 -16.74 15.02 4.70
C SER A 127 -16.68 13.95 5.80
N GLU A 128 -15.89 14.19 6.85
CA GLU A 128 -15.83 13.29 8.01
C GLU A 128 -17.20 13.07 8.67
N ALA A 129 -18.08 14.09 8.66
CA ALA A 129 -19.42 13.98 9.21
C ALA A 129 -20.31 13.05 8.36
N GLU A 130 -20.24 13.15 7.03
CA GLU A 130 -20.94 12.25 6.11
C GLU A 130 -20.42 10.82 6.22
N VAL A 131 -19.09 10.64 6.30
CA VAL A 131 -18.47 9.33 6.51
C VAL A 131 -18.96 8.73 7.83
N ARG A 132 -18.95 9.49 8.92
CA ARG A 132 -19.45 9.02 10.22
C ARG A 132 -20.92 8.65 10.18
N ALA A 133 -21.74 9.43 9.48
CA ALA A 133 -23.16 9.14 9.30
C ALA A 133 -23.35 7.80 8.57
N LEU A 134 -22.65 7.60 7.44
CA LEU A 134 -22.70 6.35 6.66
C LEU A 134 -22.27 5.14 7.49
N LEU A 135 -21.13 5.24 8.18
CA LEU A 135 -20.62 4.18 9.05
C LEU A 135 -21.60 3.85 10.18
N SER A 136 -22.25 4.86 10.78
CA SER A 136 -23.24 4.67 11.85
C SER A 136 -24.57 4.10 11.37
N SER A 137 -24.89 4.26 10.08
CA SER A 137 -26.10 3.73 9.46
C SER A 137 -25.95 2.31 8.90
N ALA A 138 -24.73 1.75 8.94
CA ALA A 138 -24.47 0.42 8.43
C ALA A 138 -25.29 -0.64 9.20
N ILE A 139 -25.89 -1.57 8.44
CA ILE A 139 -26.71 -2.66 8.98
C ILE A 139 -25.84 -3.68 9.75
N TYR A 140 -24.62 -3.91 9.27
CA TYR A 140 -23.63 -4.77 9.88
C TYR A 140 -22.38 -3.97 10.27
N THR A 141 -21.40 -4.64 10.87
CA THR A 141 -20.11 -4.02 11.13
C THR A 141 -19.47 -3.50 9.84
N THR A 142 -18.73 -2.40 9.93
CA THR A 142 -17.92 -1.86 8.81
C THR A 142 -16.44 -2.21 8.96
N CYS A 143 -16.09 -3.01 9.97
CA CYS A 143 -14.76 -3.57 10.14
C CYS A 143 -14.61 -4.72 9.14
N VAL A 144 -13.76 -4.51 8.14
CA VAL A 144 -13.61 -5.46 7.03
C VAL A 144 -12.45 -6.42 7.21
N GLY A 145 -11.60 -6.25 8.23
CA GLY A 145 -10.36 -7.02 8.37
C GLY A 145 -9.94 -7.27 9.81
N THR A 146 -8.74 -7.82 9.95
CA THR A 146 -8.16 -8.27 11.22
C THR A 146 -7.78 -7.08 12.10
N ASP A 147 -7.10 -6.08 11.53
CA ASP A 147 -6.60 -4.92 12.26
C ASP A 147 -6.75 -3.63 11.43
N LEU A 148 -7.21 -2.54 12.08
CA LEU A 148 -7.15 -1.21 11.49
C LEU A 148 -5.73 -0.66 11.65
N LEU A 149 -5.02 -0.50 10.52
CA LEU A 149 -3.64 -0.06 10.51
C LEU A 149 -3.50 1.47 10.50
N PHE A 150 -4.43 2.15 9.82
CA PHE A 150 -4.37 3.60 9.63
C PHE A 150 -5.75 4.15 9.25
N GLU A 151 -6.06 5.38 9.71
CA GLU A 151 -7.27 6.10 9.33
C GLU A 151 -6.99 7.60 9.28
N ASN A 152 -7.46 8.26 8.20
CA ASN A 152 -7.50 9.71 8.05
C ASN A 152 -8.67 10.12 7.14
N GLU A 153 -8.74 11.39 6.75
CA GLU A 153 -9.81 11.92 5.90
C GLU A 153 -9.87 11.28 4.49
N TYR A 154 -8.78 10.66 4.01
CA TYR A 154 -8.71 10.04 2.67
C TYR A 154 -9.10 8.56 2.69
N CYS A 155 -8.71 7.82 3.73
CA CYS A 155 -8.86 6.37 3.73
C CYS A 155 -8.84 5.74 5.13
N ARG A 156 -9.35 4.51 5.18
CA ARG A 156 -9.18 3.55 6.27
C ARG A 156 -8.41 2.35 5.71
N ALA A 157 -7.21 2.09 6.21
CA ALA A 157 -6.38 0.98 5.78
C ALA A 157 -6.50 -0.16 6.79
N TRP A 158 -6.98 -1.31 6.33
CA TRP A 158 -7.14 -2.51 7.12
C TRP A 158 -6.15 -3.57 6.67
N ASP A 159 -5.58 -4.29 7.63
CA ASP A 159 -5.01 -5.60 7.37
C ASP A 159 -6.15 -6.61 7.23
N PHE A 160 -6.09 -7.44 6.19
CA PHE A 160 -7.06 -8.50 5.97
C PHE A 160 -6.34 -9.83 5.85
N TYR A 161 -6.40 -10.63 6.91
CA TYR A 161 -5.85 -11.97 6.91
C TYR A 161 -6.90 -12.99 7.36
N LEU A 162 -7.10 -14.00 6.52
CA LEU A 162 -7.84 -15.20 6.87
C LEU A 162 -6.91 -16.41 6.68
N PRO A 163 -6.72 -17.26 7.70
CA PRO A 163 -6.04 -18.53 7.50
C PRO A 163 -6.87 -19.43 6.55
N PRO A 164 -6.27 -20.44 5.91
CA PRO A 164 -7.01 -21.39 5.09
C PRO A 164 -8.20 -22.02 5.84
N GLY A 165 -9.40 -21.90 5.26
CA GLY A 165 -10.66 -22.37 5.87
C GLY A 165 -11.20 -21.46 7.00
N GLY A 166 -10.56 -20.31 7.26
CA GLY A 166 -11.04 -19.29 8.17
C GLY A 166 -12.15 -18.41 7.56
N GLY A 167 -12.63 -17.48 8.38
CA GLY A 167 -13.81 -16.65 8.12
C GLY A 167 -15.05 -17.21 8.81
N ASP A 168 -16.01 -16.34 9.14
CA ASP A 168 -17.30 -16.71 9.72
C ASP A 168 -18.43 -16.07 8.90
N ALA A 169 -19.23 -16.90 8.22
CA ALA A 169 -20.39 -16.43 7.46
C ALA A 169 -21.50 -15.85 8.36
N GLY A 170 -21.45 -16.11 9.67
CA GLY A 170 -22.34 -15.53 10.68
C GLY A 170 -21.94 -14.11 11.12
N GLU A 171 -20.77 -13.61 10.69
CA GLU A 171 -20.29 -12.27 11.01
C GLU A 171 -20.13 -11.43 9.73
N PRO A 172 -21.24 -11.07 9.05
CA PRO A 172 -21.17 -10.24 7.85
C PRO A 172 -20.64 -8.84 8.18
N HIS A 173 -19.96 -8.23 7.22
CA HIS A 173 -19.65 -6.81 7.21
C HIS A 173 -20.39 -6.10 6.07
N HIS A 174 -20.48 -4.78 6.15
CA HIS A 174 -21.23 -3.95 5.19
C HIS A 174 -20.30 -2.87 4.60
N HIS A 175 -20.19 -2.82 3.27
CA HIS A 175 -19.46 -1.77 2.58
C HIS A 175 -20.33 -0.53 2.35
N VAL A 176 -20.11 0.50 3.17
CA VAL A 176 -20.82 1.80 3.04
C VAL A 176 -19.95 2.91 2.44
N LEU A 177 -18.71 2.60 2.06
CA LEU A 177 -17.74 3.51 1.44
C LEU A 177 -17.04 2.81 0.28
N ASP A 178 -16.58 3.57 -0.71
CA ASP A 178 -15.74 3.07 -1.81
C ASP A 178 -14.49 2.37 -1.25
N TYR A 179 -14.07 1.27 -1.88
CA TYR A 179 -12.95 0.48 -1.36
C TYR A 179 -12.11 -0.15 -2.47
N ALA A 180 -10.86 -0.45 -2.09
CA ALA A 180 -9.91 -1.23 -2.88
C ALA A 180 -9.41 -2.41 -2.05
N PHE A 181 -9.28 -3.58 -2.66
CA PHE A 181 -8.50 -4.69 -2.13
C PHE A 181 -7.23 -4.82 -2.95
N VAL A 182 -6.08 -4.95 -2.28
CA VAL A 182 -4.80 -5.30 -2.91
C VAL A 182 -4.34 -6.62 -2.32
N TYR A 183 -4.16 -7.63 -3.16
CA TYR A 183 -3.70 -8.95 -2.75
C TYR A 183 -2.17 -8.97 -2.79
N VAL A 184 -1.52 -9.20 -1.65
CA VAL A 184 -0.04 -9.30 -1.55
C VAL A 184 0.46 -10.73 -1.43
N ALA A 185 -0.46 -11.70 -1.51
CA ALA A 185 -0.17 -13.11 -1.52
C ALA A 185 -1.24 -13.85 -2.34
N LYS A 186 -0.82 -14.92 -3.01
CA LYS A 186 -1.73 -15.81 -3.74
C LYS A 186 -2.74 -16.44 -2.78
N GLY A 187 -4.01 -16.44 -3.16
CA GLY A 187 -5.06 -17.05 -2.35
C GLY A 187 -6.37 -17.24 -3.11
N ARG A 188 -7.36 -17.81 -2.42
CA ARG A 188 -8.75 -17.89 -2.89
C ARG A 188 -9.67 -17.43 -1.78
N LEU A 189 -10.55 -16.48 -2.08
CA LEU A 189 -11.54 -15.95 -1.15
C LEU A 189 -12.94 -16.29 -1.66
N LEU A 190 -13.77 -16.87 -0.79
CA LEU A 190 -15.16 -17.18 -1.08
C LEU A 190 -16.04 -16.18 -0.33
N GLY A 191 -17.01 -15.60 -1.04
CA GLY A 191 -18.03 -14.75 -0.47
C GLY A 191 -19.35 -15.48 -0.28
N SER A 192 -20.01 -15.23 0.84
CA SER A 192 -21.40 -15.61 1.09
C SER A 192 -22.25 -14.36 1.20
N HIS A 193 -23.54 -14.48 0.88
CA HIS A 193 -24.51 -13.44 1.16
C HIS A 193 -24.73 -13.30 2.68
N HIS A 194 -25.30 -12.18 3.10
CA HIS A 194 -25.57 -11.88 4.52
C HIS A 194 -26.55 -12.87 5.19
N ASP A 195 -27.31 -13.63 4.40
CA ASP A 195 -28.17 -14.72 4.89
C ASP A 195 -27.43 -16.07 5.02
N GLY A 196 -26.11 -16.06 4.80
CA GLY A 196 -25.24 -17.24 4.84
C GLY A 196 -25.27 -18.09 3.57
N SER A 197 -26.10 -17.76 2.58
CA SER A 197 -26.11 -18.49 1.32
C SER A 197 -24.79 -18.29 0.55
N PRO A 198 -24.18 -19.36 0.02
CA PRO A 198 -22.89 -19.26 -0.64
C PRO A 198 -23.03 -18.61 -2.03
N GLY A 199 -21.92 -18.11 -2.57
CA GLY A 199 -21.83 -17.73 -3.98
C GLY A 199 -21.99 -16.24 -4.26
N LEU A 200 -21.76 -15.38 -3.26
CA LEU A 200 -21.64 -13.94 -3.50
C LEU A 200 -20.46 -13.66 -4.43
N PHE A 201 -19.31 -14.32 -4.19
CA PHE A 201 -18.18 -14.35 -5.11
C PHE A 201 -17.27 -15.56 -4.87
N ASP A 202 -16.43 -15.87 -5.85
CA ASP A 202 -15.38 -16.88 -5.78
C ASP A 202 -14.13 -16.32 -6.48
N SER A 203 -13.25 -15.69 -5.69
CA SER A 203 -12.11 -14.93 -6.20
C SER A 203 -10.83 -15.71 -5.99
N VAL A 204 -10.21 -16.17 -7.07
CA VAL A 204 -8.82 -16.68 -7.07
C VAL A 204 -7.91 -15.51 -7.40
N ASN A 205 -7.04 -15.15 -6.46
CA ASN A 205 -6.22 -13.94 -6.56
C ASN A 205 -4.73 -14.32 -6.58
N GLU A 206 -3.98 -13.66 -7.43
CA GLU A 206 -2.53 -13.69 -7.47
C GLU A 206 -1.92 -12.52 -6.68
N ASP A 207 -0.60 -12.58 -6.47
CA ASP A 207 0.13 -11.47 -5.88
C ASP A 207 0.12 -10.23 -6.81
N GLY A 208 -0.30 -9.09 -6.29
CA GLY A 208 -0.46 -7.83 -7.01
C GLY A 208 -1.85 -7.60 -7.61
N ASP A 209 -2.79 -8.55 -7.48
CA ASP A 209 -4.16 -8.32 -7.95
C ASP A 209 -4.84 -7.19 -7.17
N VAL A 210 -5.67 -6.43 -7.87
CA VAL A 210 -6.44 -5.32 -7.30
C VAL A 210 -7.90 -5.40 -7.70
N SER A 211 -8.77 -5.27 -6.71
CA SER A 211 -10.22 -5.09 -6.92
C SER A 211 -10.62 -3.71 -6.42
N TRP A 212 -11.34 -2.94 -7.23
CA TRP A 212 -11.85 -1.61 -6.89
C TRP A 212 -13.38 -1.56 -7.01
N PHE A 213 -14.04 -0.94 -6.04
CA PHE A 213 -15.48 -0.83 -5.97
C PHE A 213 -15.90 0.61 -5.63
N ASP A 214 -16.57 1.26 -6.57
CA ASP A 214 -17.27 2.53 -6.33
C ASP A 214 -18.66 2.21 -5.77
N ILE A 215 -18.90 2.61 -4.52
CA ILE A 215 -20.19 2.36 -3.86
C ILE A 215 -21.18 3.46 -4.27
N PRO A 216 -22.32 3.09 -4.90
CA PRO A 216 -23.35 4.06 -5.29
C PRO A 216 -23.89 4.82 -4.08
N ASP A 217 -24.33 6.06 -4.30
CA ASP A 217 -25.01 6.80 -3.23
C ASP A 217 -26.32 6.09 -2.87
N GLY A 218 -26.58 5.96 -1.56
CA GLY A 218 -27.74 5.23 -1.04
C GLY A 218 -27.55 3.72 -0.86
N ALA A 219 -26.44 3.14 -1.33
CA ALA A 219 -26.14 1.71 -1.17
C ALA A 219 -26.10 1.26 0.30
N GLY A 220 -25.72 2.15 1.23
CA GLY A 220 -25.71 1.82 2.66
C GLY A 220 -27.07 1.48 3.28
N ALA A 221 -28.18 1.70 2.56
CA ALA A 221 -29.52 1.26 2.97
C ALA A 221 -29.88 -0.15 2.46
N ASP A 222 -29.07 -0.74 1.58
CA ASP A 222 -29.29 -2.04 0.97
C ASP A 222 -28.29 -3.06 1.56
N PRO A 223 -28.76 -4.10 2.28
CA PRO A 223 -27.89 -5.10 2.90
C PRO A 223 -27.15 -6.01 1.89
N ALA A 224 -27.39 -5.84 0.59
CA ALA A 224 -26.69 -6.56 -0.46
C ALA A 224 -25.33 -5.94 -0.84
N PHE A 225 -24.98 -4.77 -0.29
CA PHE A 225 -23.69 -4.09 -0.53
C PHE A 225 -22.69 -4.25 0.62
#